data_AF-A0AA39WAE3-F1
#
_entry.id   AF-A0AA39WAE3-F1
#
_cell.length_a   1.000
_cell.length_b   1.000
_cell.length_c   1.000
_cell.angle_alpha   90.00
_cell.angle_beta   90.00
_cell.angle_gamma   90.00
#
_symmetry.space_group_name_H-M   'P 1'
#
loop_
_entity.id
_entity.type
_entity.pdbx_description
1 polymer ?
#
loop_
_entity_poly.entity_id
_entity_poly.type
_entity_poly.pdbx_seq_one_letter_code
_entity_poly.pdbx_strand_id
1 'polypeptide(L)'
;MSAPSVILLLGPMRSGKTAFVRRLTGKGDEGIPTSECKTYDATLSGKVYRIIDTPGFDDSPRANLSVLKDIAAELSRMNKQRLTVGGVIYFHRITDLRLTGSARINIEIFERICGAQFLPRSVFVTSMWNMIDNLDRAKYEKLDASLRQKYGRLRSKFLKFESDKTNSAQTVLLAAASSRAGQPPQLEAEVIRSGLSASSVRKTEAGKVIVREMNKSSCAIL
;
A
#
# COMPACT_ATOMS: atom_id res chain seq x y z
N MET A 1 7.17 -6.58 -26.79
CA MET A 1 7.37 -6.61 -25.32
C MET A 1 6.00 -6.55 -24.65
N SER A 2 5.71 -7.41 -23.66
CA SER A 2 4.47 -7.31 -22.88
C SER A 2 4.49 -6.04 -22.03
N ALA A 3 3.32 -5.40 -21.83
CA ALA A 3 3.21 -4.23 -20.95
C ALA A 3 3.74 -4.56 -19.53
N PRO A 4 4.39 -3.60 -18.84
CA PRO A 4 4.93 -3.85 -17.51
C PRO A 4 3.81 -4.16 -16.52
N SER A 5 4.05 -5.09 -15.60
CA SER A 5 3.13 -5.33 -14.48
C SER A 5 3.22 -4.15 -13.51
N VAL A 6 2.10 -3.47 -13.26
CA VAL A 6 2.07 -2.30 -12.38
C VAL A 6 1.76 -2.69 -10.95
N ILE A 7 2.56 -2.20 -10.01
CA ILE A 7 2.53 -2.51 -8.58
C ILE A 7 2.35 -1.22 -7.79
N LEU A 8 1.25 -1.11 -7.05
CA LEU A 8 0.95 0.03 -6.19
C LEU A 8 1.41 -0.26 -4.76
N LEU A 9 2.23 0.62 -4.17
CA LEU A 9 2.65 0.52 -2.78
C LEU A 9 1.69 1.32 -1.89
N LEU A 10 1.23 0.76 -0.78
CA LEU A 10 0.35 1.42 0.19
C LEU A 10 0.86 1.19 1.61
N GLY A 11 0.43 2.02 2.55
CA GLY A 11 0.78 1.88 3.97
C GLY A 11 1.11 3.22 4.62
N PRO A 12 1.32 3.24 5.95
CA PRO A 12 1.55 4.48 6.68
C PRO A 12 2.86 5.16 6.31
N MET A 13 3.06 6.39 6.76
CA MET A 13 4.37 7.06 6.67
C MET A 13 5.46 6.22 7.33
N ARG A 14 6.65 6.21 6.71
CA ARG A 14 7.83 5.50 7.20
C ARG A 14 7.61 3.98 7.39
N SER A 15 6.75 3.37 6.58
CA SER A 15 6.49 1.91 6.59
C SER A 15 7.43 1.08 5.70
N GLY A 16 8.35 1.71 4.97
CA GLY A 16 9.34 1.00 4.14
C GLY A 16 9.01 0.90 2.65
N LYS A 17 7.99 1.62 2.15
CA LYS A 17 7.64 1.67 0.72
C LYS A 17 8.82 2.15 -0.16
N THR A 18 9.42 3.29 0.17
CA THR A 18 10.59 3.83 -0.55
C THR A 18 11.83 2.96 -0.38
N ALA A 19 12.02 2.34 0.80
CA ALA A 19 13.11 1.38 1.02
C ALA A 19 12.97 0.14 0.13
N PHE A 20 11.75 -0.32 -0.11
CA PHE A 20 11.45 -1.40 -1.05
C PHE A 20 11.79 -1.02 -2.50
N VAL A 21 11.41 0.18 -2.94
CA VAL A 21 11.80 0.72 -4.26
C VAL A 21 13.31 0.78 -4.41
N ARG A 22 14.01 1.35 -3.43
CA ARG A 22 15.47 1.46 -3.44
C ARG A 22 16.14 0.10 -3.50
N ARG A 23 15.63 -0.87 -2.75
CA ARG A 23 16.16 -2.22 -2.77
C ARG A 23 16.03 -2.90 -4.14
N LEU A 24 15.03 -2.55 -4.93
CA LEU A 24 14.79 -3.12 -6.26
C LEU A 24 15.45 -2.34 -7.40
N THR A 25 15.63 -1.03 -7.24
CA THR A 25 16.00 -0.13 -8.35
C THR A 25 17.31 0.63 -8.14
N GLY A 26 17.84 0.65 -6.91
CA GLY A 26 18.92 1.55 -6.50
C GLY A 26 18.52 3.03 -6.42
N LYS A 27 17.25 3.37 -6.68
CA LYS A 27 16.71 4.74 -6.69
C LYS A 27 15.76 4.98 -5.53
N GLY A 28 15.58 6.23 -5.13
CA GLY A 28 14.64 6.62 -4.07
C GLY A 28 15.34 7.36 -2.92
N ASP A 29 14.71 8.43 -2.48
CA ASP A 29 15.23 9.35 -1.48
C ASP A 29 15.01 8.76 -0.07
N GLU A 30 16.06 8.23 0.55
CA GLU A 30 15.96 7.68 1.90
C GLU A 30 15.73 8.79 2.94
N GLY A 31 14.90 8.51 3.93
CA GLY A 31 14.66 9.41 5.06
C GLY A 31 13.69 10.56 4.78
N ILE A 32 13.33 10.82 3.52
CA ILE A 32 12.38 11.86 3.14
C ILE A 32 11.01 11.20 2.90
N PRO A 33 9.94 11.62 3.61
CA PRO A 33 8.59 11.17 3.31
C PRO A 33 8.21 11.52 1.87
N THR A 34 7.76 10.53 1.11
CA THR A 34 7.18 10.73 -0.23
C THR A 34 5.97 11.67 -0.14
N SER A 35 6.05 12.85 -0.77
CA SER A 35 5.00 13.87 -0.75
C SER A 35 3.97 13.74 -1.88
N GLU A 36 4.35 13.07 -2.97
CA GLU A 36 3.51 12.79 -4.14
C GLU A 36 3.82 11.39 -4.70
N CYS A 37 2.93 10.82 -5.52
CA CYS A 37 3.19 9.52 -6.11
C CYS A 37 4.40 9.58 -7.07
N LYS A 38 5.38 8.68 -6.90
CA LYS A 38 6.55 8.56 -7.77
C LYS A 38 6.56 7.19 -8.44
N THR A 39 6.84 7.17 -9.74
CA THR A 39 6.91 5.92 -10.52
C THR A 39 8.36 5.51 -10.77
N TYR A 40 8.67 4.24 -10.55
CA TYR A 40 9.97 3.63 -10.81
C TYR A 40 9.81 2.35 -11.61
N ASP A 41 10.75 2.07 -12.51
CA ASP A 41 10.81 0.78 -13.20
C ASP A 41 11.89 -0.09 -12.56
N ALA A 42 11.53 -1.33 -12.22
CA ALA A 42 12.42 -2.36 -11.70
C ALA A 42 12.48 -3.54 -12.67
N THR A 43 13.65 -4.09 -12.91
CA THR A 43 13.84 -5.27 -13.76
C THR A 43 14.22 -6.47 -12.90
N LEU A 44 13.44 -7.53 -12.96
CA LEU A 44 13.73 -8.78 -12.27
C LEU A 44 13.52 -9.95 -13.24
N SER A 45 14.55 -10.78 -13.42
CA SER A 45 14.56 -11.93 -14.33
C SER A 45 14.09 -11.58 -15.75
N GLY A 46 14.59 -10.46 -16.30
CA GLY A 46 14.26 -10.00 -17.65
C GLY A 46 12.86 -9.38 -17.81
N LYS A 47 12.04 -9.33 -16.76
CA LYS A 47 10.71 -8.70 -16.77
C LYS A 47 10.75 -7.34 -16.10
N VAL A 48 10.09 -6.36 -16.72
CA VAL A 48 9.95 -4.99 -16.19
C VAL A 48 8.68 -4.89 -15.35
N TYR A 49 8.83 -4.30 -14.17
CA TYR A 49 7.77 -3.99 -13.23
C TYR A 49 7.73 -2.48 -13.01
N ARG A 50 6.53 -1.90 -13.07
CA ARG A 50 6.32 -0.49 -12.78
C ARG A 50 5.82 -0.35 -11.36
N ILE A 51 6.60 0.28 -10.50
CA ILE A 51 6.32 0.44 -9.08
C ILE A 51 5.90 1.88 -8.82
N ILE A 52 4.75 2.06 -8.19
CA ILE A 52 4.23 3.36 -7.78
C ILE A 52 4.44 3.48 -6.28
N ASP A 53 5.45 4.26 -5.89
CA ASP A 53 5.64 4.67 -4.51
C ASP A 53 4.66 5.78 -4.18
N THR A 54 3.86 5.60 -3.13
CA THR A 54 2.86 6.58 -2.73
C THR A 54 3.29 7.31 -1.47
N PRO A 55 2.76 8.52 -1.22
CA PRO A 55 2.76 9.09 0.10
C PRO A 55 2.18 8.12 1.14
N GLY A 56 2.66 8.22 2.37
CA GLY A 56 2.15 7.40 3.47
C GLY A 56 0.92 8.01 4.12
N PHE A 57 -0.03 7.15 4.50
CA PHE A 57 -1.12 7.57 5.39
C PHE A 57 -0.57 7.89 6.79
N ASP A 58 -1.18 8.85 7.48
CA ASP A 58 -0.81 9.26 8.84
C ASP A 58 -2.05 9.37 9.75
N ASP A 59 -1.90 9.98 10.92
CA ASP A 59 -2.99 10.14 11.89
C ASP A 59 -3.96 11.29 11.54
N SER A 60 -3.68 12.08 10.50
CA SER A 60 -4.51 13.21 10.07
C SER A 60 -5.48 12.79 8.97
N PRO A 61 -6.80 12.73 9.23
CA PRO A 61 -7.78 12.38 8.20
C PRO A 61 -7.75 13.34 7.00
N ARG A 62 -7.41 14.62 7.22
CA ARG A 62 -7.25 15.60 6.13
C ARG A 62 -6.06 15.28 5.24
N ALA A 63 -4.91 14.93 5.83
CA ALA A 63 -3.72 14.52 5.08
C ALA A 63 -3.99 13.22 4.31
N ASN A 64 -4.63 12.24 4.96
CA ASN A 64 -5.03 10.98 4.33
C ASN A 64 -5.93 11.18 3.09
N LEU A 65 -6.83 12.17 3.13
CA LEU A 65 -7.64 12.49 1.94
C LEU A 65 -6.80 13.09 0.81
N SER A 66 -5.75 13.85 1.13
CA SER A 66 -4.79 14.32 0.12
C SER A 66 -4.04 13.16 -0.51
N VAL A 67 -3.52 12.24 0.32
CA VAL A 67 -2.85 11.01 -0.15
C VAL A 67 -3.77 10.20 -1.08
N LEU A 68 -5.04 10.03 -0.70
CA LEU A 68 -6.00 9.30 -1.54
C LEU A 68 -6.26 10.01 -2.89
N LYS A 69 -6.29 11.35 -2.91
CA LYS A 69 -6.41 12.12 -4.15
C LYS A 69 -5.20 11.96 -5.05
N ASP A 70 -4.00 11.97 -4.48
CA ASP A 70 -2.76 11.81 -5.24
C ASP A 70 -2.69 10.41 -5.87
N ILE A 71 -3.08 9.38 -5.11
CA ILE A 71 -3.21 8.01 -5.64
C ILE A 71 -4.26 7.96 -6.76
N ALA A 72 -5.44 8.54 -6.55
CA ALA A 72 -6.50 8.57 -7.56
C ALA A 72 -6.07 9.32 -8.84
N ALA A 73 -5.31 10.39 -8.71
CA ALA A 73 -4.75 11.14 -9.83
C ALA A 73 -3.75 10.29 -10.62
N GLU A 74 -2.86 9.57 -9.94
CA GLU A 74 -1.90 8.69 -10.57
C GLU A 74 -2.58 7.51 -11.29
N LEU A 75 -3.60 6.89 -10.68
CA LEU A 75 -4.41 5.85 -11.32
C LEU A 75 -5.13 6.37 -12.57
N SER A 76 -5.68 7.58 -12.52
CA SER A 76 -6.30 8.24 -13.67
C SER A 76 -5.30 8.48 -14.80
N ARG A 77 -4.09 8.95 -14.46
CA ARG A 77 -2.99 9.18 -15.42
C ARG A 77 -2.57 7.87 -16.10
N MET A 78 -2.45 6.79 -15.34
CA MET A 78 -2.11 5.46 -15.87
C MET A 78 -3.18 4.89 -16.78
N ASN A 79 -4.46 5.04 -16.42
CA ASN A 79 -5.55 4.54 -17.24
C ASN A 79 -5.56 5.23 -18.63
N LYS A 80 -5.22 6.52 -18.71
CA LYS A 80 -5.01 7.22 -19.99
C LYS A 80 -3.87 6.62 -20.82
N GLN A 81 -2.90 5.99 -20.17
CA GLN A 81 -1.80 5.24 -20.79
C GLN A 81 -2.14 3.76 -21.04
N ARG A 82 -3.39 3.33 -20.81
CA ARG A 82 -3.85 1.95 -20.91
C ARG A 82 -3.08 0.98 -20.00
N LEU A 83 -2.64 1.48 -18.85
CA LEU A 83 -2.00 0.70 -17.80
C LEU A 83 -2.97 0.51 -16.62
N THR A 84 -3.00 -0.71 -16.08
CA THR A 84 -3.85 -1.08 -14.94
C THR A 84 -3.01 -1.71 -13.83
N VAL A 85 -3.39 -1.48 -12.58
CA VAL A 85 -2.71 -2.07 -11.43
C VAL A 85 -2.89 -3.59 -11.42
N GLY A 86 -1.78 -4.31 -11.51
CA GLY A 86 -1.74 -5.78 -11.47
C GLY A 86 -1.53 -6.36 -10.07
N GLY A 87 -0.95 -5.58 -9.16
CA GLY A 87 -0.71 -5.98 -7.78
C GLY A 87 -0.65 -4.78 -6.83
N VAL A 88 -1.00 -5.02 -5.56
CA VAL A 88 -0.93 -4.02 -4.49
C VAL A 88 -0.10 -4.60 -3.35
N ILE A 89 0.84 -3.82 -2.81
CA ILE A 89 1.61 -4.19 -1.63
C ILE A 89 1.27 -3.21 -0.51
N TYR A 90 0.67 -3.71 0.57
CA TYR A 90 0.42 -2.93 1.78
C TYR A 90 1.51 -3.18 2.81
N PHE A 91 2.19 -2.13 3.22
CA PHE A 91 3.24 -2.17 4.24
C PHE A 91 2.66 -1.85 5.61
N HIS A 92 2.95 -2.70 6.59
CA HIS A 92 2.69 -2.51 8.01
C HIS A 92 4.01 -2.63 8.77
N ARG A 93 4.31 -1.70 9.68
CA ARG A 93 5.55 -1.79 10.47
C ARG A 93 5.37 -2.84 11.55
N ILE A 94 6.27 -3.81 11.66
CA ILE A 94 6.19 -4.81 12.74
C ILE A 94 6.44 -4.18 14.13
N THR A 95 7.10 -3.03 14.17
CA THR A 95 7.34 -2.24 15.38
C THR A 95 6.07 -1.63 15.99
N ASP A 96 4.96 -1.62 15.25
CA ASP A 96 3.67 -1.12 15.77
C ASP A 96 3.05 -2.18 16.69
N LEU A 97 3.54 -2.26 17.93
CA LEU A 97 3.17 -3.26 18.94
C LEU A 97 1.67 -3.33 19.25
N ARG A 98 0.93 -2.26 18.94
CA ARG A 98 -0.52 -2.18 19.11
C ARG A 98 -1.14 -1.79 17.77
N LEU A 99 -2.19 -2.50 17.38
CA LEU A 99 -3.13 -2.04 16.36
C LEU A 99 -3.99 -0.91 16.95
N THR A 100 -3.41 0.28 17.00
CA THR A 100 -4.05 1.55 17.37
C THR A 100 -5.25 1.83 16.44
N GLY A 101 -6.05 2.85 16.79
CA GLY A 101 -7.14 3.31 15.94
C GLY A 101 -6.67 3.62 14.52
N SER A 102 -5.59 4.39 14.38
CA SER A 102 -5.05 4.77 13.07
C SER A 102 -4.49 3.61 12.26
N ALA A 103 -3.81 2.63 12.89
CA ALA A 103 -3.36 1.42 12.21
C ALA A 103 -4.55 0.62 11.63
N ARG A 104 -5.66 0.52 12.38
CA ARG A 104 -6.88 -0.15 11.89
C ARG A 104 -7.53 0.60 10.73
N ILE A 105 -7.61 1.93 10.82
CA ILE A 105 -8.13 2.78 9.74
C ILE A 105 -7.27 2.67 8.48
N ASN A 106 -5.95 2.64 8.60
CA ASN A 106 -5.06 2.49 7.45
C ASN A 106 -5.24 1.14 6.75
N ILE A 107 -5.49 0.06 7.51
CA ILE A 107 -5.82 -1.24 6.94
C ILE A 107 -7.21 -1.21 6.30
N GLU A 108 -8.21 -0.57 6.93
CA GLU A 108 -9.54 -0.41 6.34
C GLU A 108 -9.47 0.38 5.01
N ILE A 109 -8.68 1.46 4.93
CA ILE A 109 -8.44 2.21 3.69
C ILE A 109 -7.83 1.29 2.63
N PHE A 110 -6.80 0.50 2.97
CA PHE A 110 -6.22 -0.50 2.06
C PHE A 110 -7.26 -1.51 1.56
N GLU A 111 -8.11 -2.02 2.45
CA GLU A 111 -9.22 -2.92 2.10
C GLU A 111 -10.17 -2.28 1.10
N ARG A 112 -10.52 -0.99 1.31
CA ARG A 112 -11.42 -0.25 0.42
C ARG A 112 -10.77 0.13 -0.91
N ILE A 113 -9.47 0.42 -0.94
CA ILE A 113 -8.73 0.69 -2.18
C ILE A 113 -8.69 -0.58 -3.05
N CYS A 114 -8.43 -1.73 -2.44
CA CYS A 114 -8.40 -3.01 -3.15
C CYS A 114 -9.81 -3.47 -3.56
N GLY A 115 -10.74 -3.52 -2.61
CA GLY A 115 -12.02 -4.21 -2.78
C GLY A 115 -11.87 -5.74 -2.70
N ALA A 116 -12.96 -6.42 -2.33
CA ALA A 116 -12.96 -7.85 -2.01
C ALA A 116 -12.43 -8.74 -3.15
N GLN A 117 -12.69 -8.36 -4.41
CA GLN A 117 -12.24 -9.12 -5.58
C GLN A 117 -10.74 -8.93 -5.89
N PHE A 118 -10.14 -7.81 -5.46
CA PHE A 118 -8.72 -7.55 -5.67
C PHE A 118 -7.85 -8.05 -4.51
N LEU A 119 -8.35 -8.09 -3.28
CA LEU A 119 -7.56 -8.48 -2.10
C LEU A 119 -6.78 -9.81 -2.23
N PRO A 120 -7.29 -10.88 -2.88
CA PRO A 120 -6.49 -12.10 -3.13
C PRO A 120 -5.24 -11.88 -3.98
N ARG A 121 -5.14 -10.76 -4.69
CA ARG A 121 -4.02 -10.34 -5.53
C ARG A 121 -3.11 -9.31 -4.87
N SER A 122 -3.42 -8.90 -3.63
CA SER A 122 -2.55 -8.03 -2.85
C SER A 122 -1.64 -8.81 -1.91
N VAL A 123 -0.59 -8.14 -1.45
CA VAL A 123 0.35 -8.65 -0.46
C VAL A 123 0.31 -7.73 0.76
N PHE A 124 -0.04 -8.28 1.91
CA PHE A 124 0.16 -7.65 3.20
C PHE A 124 1.59 -7.95 3.66
N VAL A 125 2.38 -6.91 3.84
CA VAL A 125 3.80 -6.99 4.17
C VAL A 125 4.02 -6.43 5.56
N THR A 126 4.66 -7.20 6.43
CA THR A 126 5.27 -6.66 7.66
C THR A 126 6.70 -6.24 7.38
N SER A 127 7.08 -5.03 7.77
CA SER A 127 8.38 -4.40 7.50
C SER A 127 9.08 -3.96 8.79
N MET A 128 10.25 -3.31 8.68
CA MET A 128 11.07 -2.84 9.81
C MET A 128 11.66 -3.98 10.66
N TRP A 129 11.74 -5.18 10.10
CA TRP A 129 12.33 -6.35 10.76
C TRP A 129 13.82 -6.19 11.08
N ASN A 130 14.53 -5.36 10.32
CA ASN A 130 15.93 -5.00 10.56
C ASN A 130 16.13 -4.04 11.75
N MET A 131 15.04 -3.49 12.31
CA MET A 131 15.07 -2.63 13.50
C MET A 131 14.86 -3.44 14.79
N ILE A 132 14.68 -4.76 14.68
CA ILE A 132 14.36 -5.63 15.81
C ILE A 132 15.62 -6.36 16.26
N ASP A 133 15.98 -6.18 17.53
CA ASP A 133 17.06 -6.93 18.15
C ASP A 133 16.76 -8.43 18.20
N ASN A 134 17.79 -9.26 18.06
CA ASN A 134 17.65 -10.71 18.06
C ASN A 134 16.98 -11.25 19.33
N LEU A 135 17.24 -10.63 20.48
CA LEU A 135 16.63 -10.99 21.76
C LEU A 135 15.10 -10.79 21.77
N ASP A 136 14.61 -9.80 21.03
CA ASP A 136 13.18 -9.48 20.93
C ASP A 136 12.49 -10.15 19.74
N ARG A 137 13.22 -10.78 18.81
CA ARG A 137 12.66 -11.30 17.55
C ARG A 137 11.46 -12.22 17.78
N ALA A 138 11.54 -13.12 18.76
CA ALA A 138 10.46 -14.06 19.07
C ALA A 138 9.14 -13.37 19.47
N LYS A 139 9.19 -12.19 20.11
CA LYS A 139 8.02 -11.38 20.44
C LYS A 139 7.35 -10.83 19.18
N TYR A 140 8.14 -10.31 18.25
CA TYR A 140 7.63 -9.76 16.99
C TYR A 140 7.15 -10.84 16.02
N GLU A 141 7.73 -12.05 16.07
CA GLU A 141 7.22 -13.23 15.38
C GLU A 141 5.80 -13.61 15.85
N LYS A 142 5.54 -13.57 17.17
CA LYS A 142 4.18 -13.77 17.72
C LYS A 142 3.21 -12.68 17.29
N LEU A 143 3.67 -11.42 17.19
CA LEU A 143 2.87 -10.31 16.70
C LEU A 143 2.50 -10.50 15.22
N ASP A 144 3.47 -10.87 14.36
CA ASP A 144 3.25 -11.16 12.94
C ASP A 144 2.24 -12.29 12.75
N ALA A 145 2.34 -13.38 13.51
CA ALA A 145 1.37 -14.46 13.50
C ALA A 145 -0.04 -13.98 13.91
N SER A 146 -0.13 -13.11 14.92
CA SER A 146 -1.40 -12.53 15.37
C SER A 146 -2.02 -11.60 14.31
N LEU A 147 -1.20 -10.80 13.62
CA LEU A 147 -1.63 -9.97 12.49
C LEU A 147 -2.16 -10.86 11.35
N ARG A 148 -1.43 -11.92 11.00
CA ARG A 148 -1.83 -12.87 9.94
C ARG A 148 -3.13 -13.58 10.29
N GLN A 149 -3.33 -13.97 11.55
CA GLN A 149 -4.60 -14.55 12.00
C GLN A 149 -5.75 -13.54 11.87
N LYS A 150 -5.56 -12.33 12.39
CA LYS A 150 -6.59 -11.29 12.42
C LYS A 150 -7.00 -10.81 11.04
N TYR A 151 -6.03 -10.67 10.12
CA TYR A 151 -6.26 -10.17 8.76
C TYR A 151 -6.25 -11.28 7.71
N GLY A 152 -6.30 -12.55 8.13
CA GLY A 152 -6.44 -13.69 7.21
C GLY A 152 -7.72 -13.64 6.37
N ARG A 153 -8.79 -13.01 6.89
CA ARG A 153 -10.05 -12.75 6.15
C ARG A 153 -9.85 -11.95 4.85
N LEU A 154 -8.75 -11.22 4.73
CA LEU A 154 -8.43 -10.44 3.53
C LEU A 154 -8.07 -11.35 2.35
N ARG A 155 -7.60 -12.58 2.61
CA ARG A 155 -7.06 -13.50 1.59
C ARG A 155 -5.85 -12.96 0.83
N SER A 156 -5.31 -11.82 1.23
CA SER A 156 -4.01 -11.30 0.78
C SER A 156 -2.90 -12.28 1.14
N LYS A 157 -1.84 -12.30 0.34
CA LYS A 157 -0.60 -13.00 0.73
C LYS A 157 0.03 -12.26 1.90
N PHE A 158 0.58 -12.97 2.87
CA PHE A 158 1.30 -12.37 4.00
C PHE A 158 2.78 -12.69 3.88
N LEU A 159 3.62 -11.66 3.81
CA LEU A 159 5.07 -11.79 3.67
C LEU A 159 5.80 -10.80 4.58
N LYS A 160 7.08 -11.09 4.83
CA LYS A 160 7.98 -10.20 5.56
C LYS A 160 8.89 -9.48 4.57
N PHE A 161 9.10 -8.19 4.80
CA PHE A 161 10.09 -7.39 4.10
C PHE A 161 11.21 -6.97 5.05
N GLU A 162 12.41 -7.49 4.79
CA GLU A 162 13.65 -7.14 5.48
C GLU A 162 14.45 -6.23 4.55
N SER A 163 14.54 -4.93 4.89
CA SER A 163 15.05 -3.91 3.96
C SER A 163 16.54 -4.01 3.67
N ASP A 164 17.27 -4.81 4.46
CA ASP A 164 18.67 -5.19 4.29
C ASP A 164 18.86 -6.34 3.28
N LYS A 165 17.79 -7.05 2.90
CA LYS A 165 17.82 -8.26 2.06
C LYS A 165 17.14 -8.08 0.70
N THR A 166 17.92 -8.15 -0.39
CA THR A 166 17.42 -7.99 -1.77
C THR A 166 16.43 -9.08 -2.20
N ASN A 167 16.73 -10.32 -1.84
CA ASN A 167 15.87 -11.48 -2.01
C ASN A 167 14.50 -11.33 -1.30
N SER A 168 14.44 -10.61 -0.18
CA SER A 168 13.15 -10.29 0.48
C SER A 168 12.29 -9.37 -0.39
N ALA A 169 12.87 -8.29 -0.95
CA ALA A 169 12.16 -7.41 -1.87
C ALA A 169 11.70 -8.13 -3.15
N GLN A 170 12.56 -8.95 -3.74
CA GLN A 170 12.25 -9.73 -4.94
C GLN A 170 11.10 -10.71 -4.68
N THR A 171 11.10 -11.40 -3.53
CA THR A 171 10.03 -12.33 -3.14
C THR A 171 8.69 -11.61 -3.02
N VAL A 172 8.66 -10.45 -2.37
CA VAL A 172 7.44 -9.63 -2.23
C VAL A 172 6.96 -9.13 -3.59
N LEU A 173 7.86 -8.65 -4.46
CA LEU A 173 7.53 -8.19 -5.82
C LEU A 173 6.91 -9.31 -6.65
N LEU A 174 7.56 -10.48 -6.68
CA LEU A 174 7.06 -11.64 -7.42
C LEU A 174 5.70 -12.08 -6.88
N ALA A 175 5.52 -12.09 -5.56
CA ALA A 175 4.23 -12.43 -4.96
C ALA A 175 3.10 -11.48 -5.38
N ALA A 176 3.37 -10.17 -5.45
CA ALA A 176 2.40 -9.18 -5.91
C ALA A 176 2.11 -9.33 -7.42
N ALA A 177 3.13 -9.64 -8.22
CA ALA A 177 3.01 -9.73 -9.67
C ALA A 177 2.53 -11.08 -10.23
N SER A 178 2.55 -12.15 -9.42
CA SER A 178 2.12 -13.50 -9.82
C SER A 178 0.59 -13.66 -9.90
N SER A 179 -0.15 -12.59 -9.66
CA SER A 179 -1.60 -12.57 -9.65
C SER A 179 -2.15 -12.62 -11.08
N ARG A 180 -3.13 -13.51 -11.33
CA ARG A 180 -3.81 -13.62 -12.64
C ARG A 180 -4.47 -12.30 -13.03
N ALA A 181 -4.65 -12.10 -14.33
CA ALA A 181 -5.48 -11.02 -14.86
C ALA A 181 -6.86 -11.04 -14.20
N GLY A 182 -7.35 -9.85 -13.86
CA GLY A 182 -8.60 -9.66 -13.15
C GLY A 182 -8.97 -8.19 -13.13
N GLN A 183 -10.07 -7.86 -12.44
CA GLN A 183 -10.55 -6.48 -12.31
C GLN A 183 -9.46 -5.55 -11.73
N PRO A 184 -9.45 -4.25 -12.04
CA PRO A 184 -8.59 -3.30 -11.33
C PRO A 184 -8.95 -3.23 -9.83
N PRO A 185 -8.11 -2.64 -8.96
CA PRO A 185 -8.51 -2.29 -7.60
C PRO A 185 -9.78 -1.44 -7.60
N GLN A 186 -10.59 -1.55 -6.55
CA GLN A 186 -11.84 -0.82 -6.39
C GLN A 186 -11.67 0.70 -6.61
N LEU A 187 -10.62 1.31 -6.05
CA LEU A 187 -10.36 2.74 -6.24
C LEU A 187 -10.13 3.09 -7.72
N GLU A 188 -9.36 2.27 -8.44
CA GLU A 188 -9.10 2.48 -9.87
C GLU A 188 -10.40 2.35 -10.67
N ALA A 189 -11.22 1.32 -10.39
CA ALA A 189 -12.53 1.15 -11.03
C ALA A 189 -13.47 2.36 -10.79
N GLU A 190 -13.48 2.89 -9.57
CA GLU A 190 -14.29 4.06 -9.20
C GLU A 190 -13.84 5.33 -9.90
N VAL A 191 -12.51 5.56 -9.99
CA VAL A 191 -11.93 6.70 -10.71
C VAL A 191 -12.23 6.61 -12.20
N ILE A 192 -12.13 5.42 -12.80
CA ILE A 192 -12.45 5.21 -14.22
C ILE A 192 -13.93 5.51 -14.49
N ARG A 193 -14.83 4.98 -13.65
CA ARG A 193 -16.28 5.11 -13.83
C ARG A 193 -16.80 6.53 -13.63
N SER A 194 -16.31 7.22 -12.60
CA SER A 194 -16.86 8.51 -12.16
C SER A 194 -16.05 9.72 -12.60
N GLY A 195 -14.89 9.51 -13.22
CA GLY A 195 -13.94 10.57 -13.52
C GLY A 195 -13.23 11.09 -12.27
N LEU A 196 -12.07 11.73 -12.48
CA LEU A 196 -11.26 12.29 -11.40
C LEU A 196 -11.75 13.70 -11.03
N SER A 197 -12.22 13.86 -9.79
CA SER A 197 -12.50 15.16 -9.18
C SER A 197 -12.36 15.04 -7.66
N ALA A 198 -12.15 16.17 -6.96
CA ALA A 198 -12.07 16.14 -5.50
C ALA A 198 -13.35 15.61 -4.84
N SER A 199 -14.51 15.86 -5.46
CA SER A 199 -15.80 15.38 -4.97
C SER A 199 -16.00 13.88 -5.24
N SER A 200 -15.54 13.37 -6.39
CA SER A 200 -15.62 11.93 -6.69
C SER A 200 -14.72 11.11 -5.77
N VAL A 201 -13.49 11.58 -5.48
CA VAL A 201 -12.58 10.89 -4.54
C VAL A 201 -13.20 10.74 -3.14
N ARG A 202 -13.88 11.78 -2.62
CA ARG A 202 -14.59 11.67 -1.32
C ARG A 202 -15.73 10.64 -1.32
N LYS A 203 -16.32 10.36 -2.49
CA LYS A 203 -17.43 9.40 -2.65
C LYS A 203 -16.96 7.96 -2.91
N THR A 204 -15.67 7.73 -3.15
CA THR A 204 -15.06 6.39 -3.22
C THR A 204 -15.25 5.63 -1.92
N GLU A 205 -15.19 4.30 -1.96
CA GLU A 205 -15.29 3.50 -0.74
C GLU A 205 -14.17 3.82 0.26
N ALA A 206 -12.96 4.09 -0.23
CA ALA A 206 -11.84 4.52 0.62
C ALA A 206 -12.04 5.96 1.14
N GLY A 207 -12.57 6.85 0.30
CA GLY A 207 -12.87 8.23 0.66
C GLY A 207 -13.91 8.34 1.77
N LYS A 208 -14.95 7.49 1.74
CA LYS A 208 -15.97 7.42 2.79
C LYS A 208 -15.38 7.06 4.16
N VAL A 209 -14.41 6.15 4.21
CA VAL A 209 -13.69 5.81 5.46
C VAL A 209 -13.00 7.05 6.02
N ILE A 210 -12.26 7.78 5.19
CA ILE A 210 -11.52 8.97 5.61
C ILE A 210 -12.47 10.09 6.05
N VAL A 211 -13.55 10.34 5.29
CA VAL A 211 -14.56 11.35 5.63
C VAL A 211 -15.26 11.03 6.95
N ARG A 212 -15.55 9.74 7.22
CA ARG A 212 -16.09 9.31 8.51
C ARG A 212 -15.17 9.67 9.66
N GLU A 213 -13.86 9.47 9.52
CA GLU A 213 -12.89 9.84 10.56
C GLU A 213 -12.74 11.37 10.70
N MET A 214 -12.79 12.12 9.60
CA MET A 214 -12.83 13.60 9.66
C MET A 214 -14.00 14.10 10.52
N ASN A 215 -15.20 13.53 10.33
CA ASN A 215 -16.40 13.95 11.04
C ASN A 215 -16.34 13.61 12.55
N LYS A 216 -15.74 12.46 12.91
CA LYS A 216 -15.51 12.10 14.32
C LYS A 216 -14.57 13.07 15.01
N SER A 217 -13.47 13.45 14.34
CA SER A 217 -12.51 14.41 14.90
C SER A 217 -13.11 15.80 15.08
N SER A 218 -14.00 16.24 14.18
CA SER A 218 -14.71 17.52 14.31
C SER A 218 -15.72 17.53 15.46
N CYS A 219 -16.31 16.39 15.81
CA CYS A 219 -17.28 16.29 16.92
C CYS A 219 -16.62 16.21 18.30
N ALA A 220 -15.32 15.89 18.38
CA ALA A 220 -14.57 15.77 19.64
C ALA A 220 -14.00 17.11 20.16
N ILE A 221 -14.23 18.20 19.44
CA ILE A 221 -13.75 19.56 19.78
C ILE A 221 -14.92 20.45 20.28
N LEU A 222 -16.15 19.93 20.27
CA LEU A 222 -17.36 20.54 20.84
C LEU A 222 -17.77 19.80 22.10
#